data_AF-A0A7V9UUG8-F1
#
_entry.id   AF-A0A7V9UUG8-F1
#
_cell.length_a   1.000
_cell.length_b   1.000
_cell.length_c   1.000
_cell.angle_alpha   90.00
_cell.angle_beta   90.00
_cell.angle_gamma   90.00
#
_symmetry.space_group_name_H-M   'P 1'
#
loop_
_entity.id
_entity.type
_entity.pdbx_description
1 polymer ?
#
loop_
_entity_poly.entity_id
_entity_poly.type
_entity_poly.pdbx_seq_one_letter_code
_entity_poly.pdbx_strand_id
1 'polypeptide(L)'
;MRRSIALNPKFAESYHLYAFINVTRNENLDEALEMINKALQIAPGNQWYVLRTAEIYMRKEDFANARKIAQKILQTAPDDQLKLYAQNTLNLTNDWESQLEDIKNQRARPDNEVTDKILSEEEIAALNEKAQIESLNQSLRKSRKGEKR
;
A
#
# COMPACT_ATOMS: atom_id res chain seq x y z
N MET A 1 -32.06 -4.01 -0.90
CA MET A 1 -31.66 -4.45 0.46
C MET A 1 -32.55 -3.94 1.59
N ARG A 2 -33.03 -2.68 1.59
CA ARG A 2 -33.88 -2.15 2.69
C ARG A 2 -35.16 -2.97 2.99
N ARG A 3 -35.72 -3.67 2.00
CA ARG A 3 -36.92 -4.52 2.17
C ARG A 3 -36.65 -5.87 2.87
N SER A 4 -35.39 -6.33 2.93
CA SER A 4 -35.00 -7.60 3.56
C SER A 4 -34.89 -7.50 5.09
N ILE A 5 -34.82 -6.29 5.62
CA ILE A 5 -34.61 -5.98 7.05
C ILE A 5 -35.89 -6.23 7.87
N ALA A 6 -37.06 -6.31 7.23
CA ALA A 6 -38.35 -6.25 7.92
C ALA A 6 -39.00 -7.60 8.28
N LEU A 7 -38.45 -8.78 7.91
CA LEU A 7 -39.28 -10.00 7.86
C LEU A 7 -38.75 -11.31 8.50
N ASN A 8 -37.54 -11.44 9.06
CA ASN A 8 -37.16 -12.70 9.74
C ASN A 8 -35.91 -12.62 10.66
N PRO A 9 -35.79 -13.45 11.72
CA PRO A 9 -34.75 -13.41 12.77
C PRO A 9 -33.34 -13.88 12.34
N LYS A 10 -32.94 -13.64 11.07
CA LYS A 10 -31.54 -13.68 10.59
C LYS A 10 -30.95 -12.27 10.48
N PHE A 11 -31.28 -11.42 11.45
CA PHE A 11 -30.94 -10.00 11.46
C PHE A 11 -29.42 -9.79 11.55
N ALA A 12 -28.72 -10.62 12.34
CA ALA A 12 -27.26 -10.60 12.40
C ALA A 12 -26.60 -10.95 11.06
N GLU A 13 -27.12 -11.97 10.36
CA GLU A 13 -26.57 -12.38 9.07
C GLU A 13 -26.80 -11.34 7.98
N SER A 14 -27.94 -10.65 8.01
CA SER A 14 -28.23 -9.55 7.08
C SER A 14 -27.26 -8.38 7.26
N TYR A 15 -26.94 -8.04 8.51
CA TYR A 15 -25.94 -7.04 8.83
C TYR A 15 -24.53 -7.47 8.46
N HIS A 16 -24.17 -8.72 8.73
CA HIS A 16 -22.90 -9.30 8.31
C HIS A 16 -22.76 -9.27 6.79
N LEU A 17 -23.79 -9.68 6.04
CA LEU A 17 -23.78 -9.65 4.58
C LEU A 17 -23.63 -8.23 4.03
N TYR A 18 -24.30 -7.26 4.63
CA TYR A 18 -24.13 -5.85 4.27
C TYR A 18 -22.68 -5.40 4.47
N ALA A 19 -22.10 -5.69 5.63
CA ALA A 19 -20.71 -5.36 5.91
C ALA A 19 -19.76 -6.05 4.93
N PHE A 20 -19.97 -7.34 4.66
CA PHE A 20 -19.17 -8.12 3.73
C PHE A 20 -19.16 -7.55 2.31
N ILE A 21 -20.32 -7.16 1.79
CA ILE A 21 -20.43 -6.58 0.44
C ILE A 21 -19.67 -5.25 0.36
N ASN A 22 -19.84 -4.39 1.35
CA ASN A 22 -19.18 -3.08 1.40
C ASN A 22 -17.65 -3.22 1.57
N VAL A 23 -17.17 -4.14 2.40
CA VAL A 23 -15.73 -4.47 2.54
C VAL A 23 -15.14 -5.00 1.23
N THR A 24 -15.87 -5.86 0.54
CA THR A 24 -15.42 -6.47 -0.72
C THR A 24 -15.31 -5.43 -1.82
N ARG A 25 -16.23 -4.45 -1.85
CA ARG A 25 -16.23 -3.34 -2.81
C ARG A 25 -15.34 -2.17 -2.39
N ASN A 26 -14.82 -2.19 -1.17
CA ASN A 26 -14.12 -1.07 -0.56
C ASN A 26 -14.96 0.22 -0.52
N GLU A 27 -16.25 0.08 -0.20
CA GLU A 27 -17.25 1.15 -0.15
C GLU A 27 -17.82 1.27 1.27
N ASN A 28 -18.24 2.47 1.68
CA ASN A 28 -18.99 2.73 2.93
C ASN A 28 -18.44 1.98 4.17
N LEU A 29 -17.12 1.98 4.37
CA LEU A 29 -16.47 1.14 5.38
C LEU A 29 -16.90 1.48 6.81
N ASP A 30 -17.25 2.74 7.09
CA ASP A 30 -17.80 3.14 8.39
C ASP A 30 -19.18 2.54 8.64
N GLU A 31 -20.05 2.53 7.63
CA GLU A 31 -21.36 1.89 7.74
C GLU A 31 -21.23 0.36 7.81
N ALA A 32 -20.26 -0.22 7.10
CA ALA A 32 -19.92 -1.63 7.23
C ALA A 32 -19.51 -1.98 8.67
N LEU A 33 -18.72 -1.11 9.31
CA LEU A 33 -18.33 -1.26 10.72
C LEU A 33 -19.54 -1.15 11.65
N GLU A 34 -20.45 -0.22 11.40
CA GLU A 34 -21.69 -0.11 12.16
C GLU A 34 -22.56 -1.37 12.03
N MET A 35 -22.73 -1.88 10.80
CA MET A 35 -23.53 -3.08 10.58
C MET A 35 -22.90 -4.31 11.23
N ILE A 36 -21.59 -4.53 11.09
CA ILE A 36 -20.97 -5.70 11.74
C ILE A 36 -21.07 -5.60 13.27
N ASN A 37 -21.00 -4.39 13.84
CA ASN A 37 -21.20 -4.19 15.27
C ASN A 37 -22.63 -4.54 15.69
N LYS A 38 -23.65 -4.23 14.89
CA LYS A 38 -25.03 -4.70 15.13
C LYS A 38 -25.12 -6.23 15.04
N ALA A 39 -24.44 -6.86 14.09
CA ALA A 39 -24.38 -8.31 14.01
C ALA A 39 -23.76 -8.94 15.26
N LEU A 40 -22.68 -8.35 15.77
CA LEU A 40 -22.00 -8.75 17.01
C LEU A 40 -22.85 -8.51 18.26
N GLN A 41 -23.65 -7.45 18.31
CA GLN A 41 -24.60 -7.24 19.41
C GLN A 41 -25.65 -8.36 19.50
N ILE A 42 -26.06 -8.89 18.34
CA ILE A 42 -27.03 -9.99 18.27
C ILE A 42 -26.36 -11.35 18.53
N ALA A 43 -25.12 -11.54 18.05
CA ALA A 43 -24.36 -12.78 18.19
C ALA A 43 -22.92 -12.50 18.67
N PRO A 44 -22.72 -12.15 19.96
CA PRO A 44 -21.44 -11.68 20.49
C PRO A 44 -20.33 -12.74 20.51
N GLY A 45 -20.70 -14.02 20.49
CA GLY A 45 -19.75 -15.14 20.42
C GLY A 45 -19.33 -15.52 19.00
N ASN A 46 -19.88 -14.88 17.97
CA ASN A 46 -19.61 -15.28 16.59
C ASN A 46 -18.25 -14.73 16.11
N GLN A 47 -17.22 -15.57 16.19
CA GLN A 47 -15.87 -15.19 15.80
C GLN A 47 -15.71 -14.90 14.29
N TRP A 48 -16.63 -15.37 13.43
CA TRP A 48 -16.64 -14.96 12.02
C TRP A 48 -16.99 -13.49 11.85
N TYR A 49 -17.89 -12.97 12.68
CA TYR A 49 -18.21 -11.55 12.66
C TYR A 49 -17.06 -10.70 13.22
N VAL A 50 -16.35 -11.23 14.23
CA VAL A 50 -15.12 -10.62 14.73
C VAL A 50 -14.03 -10.60 13.65
N LEU A 51 -13.87 -11.67 12.88
CA LEU A 51 -12.95 -11.69 11.75
C LEU A 51 -13.33 -10.64 10.69
N ARG A 52 -14.64 -10.50 10.41
CA ARG A 52 -15.13 -9.49 9.48
C ARG A 52 -14.78 -8.07 9.92
N THR A 53 -14.81 -7.78 11.23
CA THR A 53 -14.31 -6.53 11.80
C THR A 53 -12.83 -6.29 11.49
N ALA A 54 -11.99 -7.33 11.56
CA ALA A 54 -10.57 -7.21 11.19
C ALA A 54 -10.38 -6.83 9.72
N GLU A 55 -11.16 -7.42 8.81
CA GLU A 55 -11.07 -7.09 7.39
C GLU A 55 -11.60 -5.69 7.07
N ILE A 56 -12.60 -5.20 7.81
CA ILE A 56 -13.05 -3.80 7.72
C ILE A 56 -11.90 -2.88 8.15
N TYR A 57 -11.27 -3.13 9.28
CA TYR A 57 -10.14 -2.32 9.75
C TYR A 57 -8.97 -2.33 8.76
N MET A 58 -8.64 -3.49 8.19
CA MET A 58 -7.61 -3.60 7.16
C MET A 58 -7.94 -2.73 5.93
N ARG A 59 -9.20 -2.73 5.47
CA ARG A 59 -9.63 -1.86 4.35
C ARG A 59 -9.62 -0.37 4.70
N LYS A 60 -9.81 -0.04 5.98
CA LYS A 60 -9.69 1.32 6.50
C LYS A 60 -8.23 1.74 6.79
N GLU A 61 -7.25 0.91 6.40
CA GLU A 61 -5.82 1.10 6.69
C GLU A 61 -5.48 1.17 8.19
N ASP A 62 -6.40 0.72 9.05
CA ASP A 62 -6.17 0.54 10.48
C ASP A 62 -5.56 -0.85 10.73
N PHE A 63 -4.32 -1.01 10.27
CA PHE A 63 -3.59 -2.27 10.31
C PHE A 63 -3.34 -2.75 11.74
N ALA A 64 -3.20 -1.83 12.69
CA ALA A 64 -3.01 -2.14 14.10
C ALA A 64 -4.21 -2.91 14.68
N ASN A 65 -5.43 -2.41 14.48
CA ASN A 65 -6.63 -3.09 14.97
C ASN A 65 -6.92 -4.37 14.19
N ALA A 66 -6.72 -4.38 12.87
CA ALA A 66 -6.85 -5.59 12.06
C ALA A 66 -5.95 -6.72 12.55
N ARG A 67 -4.65 -6.43 12.74
CA ARG A 67 -3.65 -7.38 13.26
C ARG A 67 -4.01 -7.93 14.63
N LYS A 68 -4.37 -7.04 15.56
CA LYS A 68 -4.74 -7.41 16.93
C LYS A 68 -5.90 -8.41 16.95
N ILE A 69 -6.93 -8.17 16.14
CA ILE A 69 -8.10 -9.05 16.07
C ILE A 69 -7.73 -10.39 15.44
N ALA A 70 -7.05 -10.40 14.29
CA ALA A 70 -6.66 -11.62 13.60
C ALA A 70 -5.77 -12.52 14.47
N GLN A 71 -4.78 -11.94 15.17
CA GLN A 71 -3.93 -12.67 16.12
C GLN A 71 -4.71 -13.26 17.29
N LYS A 72 -5.69 -12.52 17.83
CA LYS A 72 -6.55 -13.04 18.88
C LYS A 72 -7.37 -14.25 18.41
N ILE A 73 -7.88 -14.21 17.18
CA ILE A 73 -8.61 -15.35 16.59
C ILE A 73 -7.68 -16.54 16.42
N LEU A 74 -6.47 -16.36 15.92
CA LEU A 74 -5.48 -17.44 15.78
C LEU A 74 -5.19 -18.17 17.11
N GLN A 75 -5.15 -17.41 18.22
CA GLN A 75 -4.88 -17.96 19.55
C GLN A 75 -6.10 -18.62 20.20
N THR A 76 -7.32 -18.19 19.86
CA THR A 76 -8.53 -18.54 20.63
C THR A 76 -9.56 -19.33 19.85
N ALA A 77 -9.48 -19.38 18.52
CA ALA A 77 -10.45 -20.09 17.70
C ALA A 77 -10.37 -21.61 17.92
N PRO A 78 -11.50 -22.29 18.12
CA PRO A 78 -11.53 -23.75 18.19
C PRO A 78 -11.49 -24.40 16.79
N ASP A 79 -11.82 -23.64 15.75
CA ASP A 79 -11.97 -24.11 14.38
C ASP A 79 -10.74 -23.77 13.52
N ASP A 80 -10.22 -24.76 12.80
CA ASP A 80 -9.01 -24.61 11.97
C ASP A 80 -9.29 -23.80 10.71
N GLN A 81 -10.52 -23.85 10.18
CA GLN A 81 -10.90 -23.03 9.03
C GLN A 81 -10.83 -21.55 9.42
N LEU A 82 -11.48 -21.16 10.52
CA LEU A 82 -11.42 -19.79 11.03
C LEU A 82 -9.98 -19.32 11.32
N LYS A 83 -9.12 -20.18 11.87
CA LYS A 83 -7.69 -19.87 12.04
C LYS A 83 -7.01 -19.61 10.70
N LEU A 84 -7.26 -20.45 9.69
CA LEU A 84 -6.71 -20.24 8.35
C LEU A 84 -7.13 -18.89 7.77
N TYR A 85 -8.41 -18.53 7.89
CA TYR A 85 -8.87 -17.21 7.44
C TYR A 85 -8.22 -16.06 8.23
N ALA A 86 -8.10 -16.19 9.55
CA ALA A 86 -7.41 -15.20 10.37
C ALA A 86 -5.93 -15.06 9.99
N GLN A 87 -5.25 -16.16 9.67
CA GLN A 87 -3.87 -16.14 9.18
C GLN A 87 -3.78 -15.41 7.84
N ASN A 88 -4.71 -15.69 6.92
CA ASN A 88 -4.76 -15.02 5.62
C ASN A 88 -5.01 -13.51 5.79
N THR A 89 -5.95 -13.11 6.65
CA THR A 89 -6.20 -11.70 6.96
C THR A 89 -4.97 -11.03 7.56
N LEU A 90 -4.26 -11.71 8.46
CA LEU A 90 -3.03 -11.20 9.07
C LEU A 90 -1.92 -10.99 8.02
N ASN A 91 -1.71 -11.97 7.13
CA ASN A 91 -0.72 -11.86 6.07
C ASN A 91 -1.05 -10.68 5.15
N LEU A 92 -2.29 -10.59 4.68
CA LEU A 92 -2.75 -9.47 3.87
C LEU A 92 -2.53 -8.14 4.61
N THR A 93 -2.92 -8.04 5.88
CA THR A 93 -2.73 -6.82 6.67
C THR A 93 -1.27 -6.35 6.67
N ASN A 94 -0.32 -7.27 6.84
CA ASN A 94 1.11 -6.95 6.84
C ASN A 94 1.61 -6.55 5.44
N ASP A 95 1.16 -7.26 4.41
CA ASP A 95 1.55 -6.98 3.02
C ASP A 95 1.05 -5.63 2.54
N TRP A 96 -0.19 -5.26 2.89
CA TRP A 96 -0.79 -3.96 2.57
C TRP A 96 -0.09 -2.83 3.34
N GLU A 97 0.20 -3.01 4.62
CA GLU A 97 0.94 -2.03 5.42
C GLU A 97 2.34 -1.78 4.86
N SER A 98 3.08 -2.86 4.53
CA SER A 98 4.42 -2.75 3.94
C SER A 98 4.40 -2.01 2.61
N GLN A 99 3.45 -2.33 1.72
CA GLN A 99 3.32 -1.67 0.43
C GLN A 99 3.03 -0.17 0.56
N LEU A 100 2.18 0.22 1.51
CA LEU A 100 1.89 1.64 1.74
C LEU A 100 3.11 2.39 2.29
N GLU A 101 3.88 1.76 3.17
CA GLU A 101 5.11 2.36 3.69
C GLU A 101 6.17 2.49 2.58
N ASP A 102 6.30 1.51 1.69
CA ASP A 102 7.20 1.59 0.52
C ASP A 102 6.81 2.73 -0.43
N ILE A 103 5.51 2.87 -0.74
CA ILE A 103 5.00 3.98 -1.56
C ILE A 103 5.30 5.33 -0.90
N LYS A 104 5.09 5.44 0.41
CA LYS A 104 5.38 6.64 1.17
C LYS A 104 6.87 6.97 1.15
N ASN A 105 7.73 5.98 1.32
CA ASN A 105 9.18 6.14 1.27
C ASN A 105 9.67 6.56 -0.13
N GLN A 106 9.09 6.02 -1.20
CA GLN A 106 9.40 6.45 -2.56
C GLN A 106 8.98 7.90 -2.81
N ARG A 107 7.80 8.31 -2.36
CA ARG A 107 7.32 9.70 -2.45
C ARG A 107 8.11 10.68 -1.59
N ALA A 108 8.66 10.21 -0.47
CA ALA A 108 9.45 11.02 0.45
C ALA A 108 10.90 11.19 0.00
N ARG A 109 11.37 10.43 -0.99
CA ARG A 109 12.62 10.74 -1.70
C ARG A 109 12.34 11.99 -2.54
N PRO A 110 12.94 13.16 -2.25
CA PRO A 110 12.87 14.27 -3.17
C PRO A 110 13.48 13.78 -4.49
N ASP A 111 12.81 14.06 -5.60
CA ASP A 111 13.38 13.91 -6.94
C ASP A 111 14.69 14.71 -7.05
N ASN A 112 15.80 14.10 -6.65
CA ASN A 112 17.16 14.49 -6.99
C ASN A 112 17.65 13.33 -7.90
N GLU A 113 17.92 13.46 -9.19
CA GLU A 113 18.28 14.59 -10.03
C GLU A 113 17.77 14.31 -11.46
N VAL A 114 16.73 15.00 -11.92
CA VAL A 114 16.80 15.57 -13.27
C VAL A 114 16.78 17.06 -13.03
N THR A 115 17.94 17.60 -12.64
CA THR A 115 18.18 19.02 -12.91
C THR A 115 18.13 19.17 -14.42
N ASP A 116 16.95 19.53 -14.93
CA ASP A 116 16.79 20.29 -16.19
C ASP A 116 17.47 21.65 -15.99
N LYS A 117 18.78 21.64 -15.69
CA LYS A 117 19.61 22.81 -15.86
C LYS A 117 19.82 22.90 -17.36
N ILE A 118 18.85 23.52 -18.04
CA ILE A 118 19.05 24.05 -19.38
C ILE A 118 20.26 24.97 -19.25
N LEU A 119 21.42 24.48 -19.68
CA LEU A 119 22.65 25.25 -19.65
C LEU A 119 22.40 26.54 -20.45
N SER A 120 22.78 27.68 -19.89
CA SER A 120 22.68 28.92 -20.67
C SER A 120 23.57 28.80 -21.93
N GLU A 121 23.27 29.59 -22.96
CA GLU A 121 24.08 29.59 -24.19
C GLU A 121 25.57 29.86 -23.90
N GLU A 122 25.87 30.63 -22.85
CA GLU A 122 27.24 30.88 -22.36
C GLU A 122 27.90 29.62 -21.77
N GLU A 123 27.17 28.83 -20.97
CA GLU A 123 27.69 27.58 -20.40
C GLU A 123 27.96 26.54 -21.50
N ILE A 124 27.09 26.49 -22.53
CA ILE A 124 27.27 25.62 -23.71
C ILE A 124 28.48 26.08 -24.54
N ALA A 125 28.62 27.39 -24.77
CA ALA A 125 29.76 27.95 -25.50
C ALA A 125 31.09 27.65 -24.80
N ALA A 126 31.16 27.82 -23.47
CA ALA A 126 32.35 27.54 -22.69
C ALA A 126 32.76 26.06 -22.72
N LEU A 127 31.77 25.15 -22.71
CA LEU A 127 32.03 23.70 -22.84
C LEU A 127 32.58 23.33 -24.22
N ASN A 128 32.03 23.92 -25.28
CA ASN A 128 32.49 23.68 -26.64
C ASN A 128 33.90 24.22 -26.89
N GLU A 129 34.23 25.39 -26.35
CA GLU A 129 35.57 25.97 -26.43
C GLU A 129 36.59 25.11 -25.70
N LYS A 130 36.25 24.63 -24.50
CA LYS A 130 37.11 23.74 -23.73
C LYS A 130 37.35 22.40 -24.45
N ALA A 131 36.31 21.82 -25.04
CA ALA A 131 36.43 20.59 -25.83
C ALA A 131 37.31 20.79 -27.08
N GLN A 132 37.19 21.94 -27.75
CA GLN A 132 38.05 22.29 -28.89
C GLN A 132 39.52 22.41 -28.47
N ILE A 133 39.82 23.13 -27.38
CA ILE A 133 41.18 23.30 -26.85
C ILE A 133 41.80 21.95 -26.46
N GLU A 134 41.03 21.07 -25.81
CA GLU A 134 41.51 19.73 -25.45
C GLU A 134 41.80 18.86 -26.67
N SER A 135 40.94 18.91 -27.69
CA SER A 135 41.16 18.19 -28.95
C SER A 135 42.42 18.70 -29.69
N LEU A 136 42.65 20.01 -29.68
CA LEU A 136 43.83 20.66 -30.26
C LEU A 136 45.11 20.28 -29.50
N ASN A 137 45.05 20.26 -28.16
CA ASN A 137 46.17 19.87 -27.33
C ASN A 137 46.53 18.39 -27.52
N GLN A 138 45.53 17.51 -27.70
CA GLN A 138 45.78 16.10 -28.00
C GLN A 138 46.39 15.89 -29.39
N SER A 139 45.96 16.65 -30.41
CA SER A 139 46.54 16.55 -31.76
C SER A 139 47.99 17.06 -31.80
N LEU A 140 48.27 18.18 -31.13
CA LEU A 140 49.63 18.73 -30.98
C LEU A 140 50.56 17.80 -30.19
N ARG A 141 50.04 17.11 -29.16
CA ARG A 141 50.81 16.13 -28.38
C ARG A 141 51.14 14.86 -29.17
N LYS A 142 50.27 14.45 -30.10
CA LYS A 142 50.53 13.32 -31.01
C LYS A 142 51.57 13.67 -32.08
N SER A 143 51.53 14.89 -32.63
CA SER A 143 52.50 15.38 -33.62
C SER A 143 53.94 15.44 -33.05
N ARG A 144 54.13 15.95 -31.83
CA ARG A 144 55.46 16.00 -31.17
C ARG A 144 56.08 14.63 -30.85
N LYS A 145 55.31 13.53 -30.85
CA LYS A 145 55.83 12.17 -30.62
C LYS A 145 56.30 11.47 -31.92
N GLY A 146 55.99 12.02 -33.10
CA GLY A 146 56.35 11.44 -34.40
C GLY A 146 57.68 11.91 -35.00
N GLU A 147 58.25 13.02 -34.52
CA GLU A 147 59.45 13.66 -35.11
C GLU A 147 60.79 13.20 -34.51
N LYS A 148 60.81 12.12 -33.72
CA LYS A 148 62.06 11.48 -33.27
C LYS A 148 62.27 10.13 -33.95
N ARG A 149 62.64 10.15 -35.22
CA ARG A 149 63.36 9.05 -35.88
C ARG A 149 64.36 9.61 -36.88
#